data_AF-A0A7V4ZQ66-F1
#
_entry.id   AF-A0A7V4ZQ66-F1
#
_cell.length_a   1.000
_cell.length_b   1.000
_cell.length_c   1.000
_cell.angle_alpha   90.00
_cell.angle_beta   90.00
_cell.angle_gamma   90.00
#
_symmetry.space_group_name_H-M   'P 1'
#
loop_
_entity.id
_entity.type
_entity.pdbx_description
1 polymer ?
#
loop_
_entity_poly.entity_id
_entity_poly.type
_entity_poly.pdbx_seq_one_letter_code
_entity_poly.pdbx_strand_id
1 'polypeptide(L)'
;MGNKRSFFILLFLLFFFSSFTQELRGQEEKDEIYIIKQGDTLWDLSSKYLKNPFHWPKLWQRNPYITNPHWIYPGHPIRLSPIEEKKKEEAPKIVIEEKPKEEVKQPEIKEVKKEEIIEKKPPEVMKEEKPKELKPLIFPEIRSAGFISDKEYKGIGIVLDSKEGKNLMSTGDILYIAFKTTEPILIGDKYTIFRQTETIRHPVTKKKIGIKYNIIGNVQLIDKYGDFFTAKVTESFDAIVKGDLIQPYLKEKMEVQ
;
A
#
# COMPACT_ATOMS: atom_id res chain seq x y z
N MET A 1 45.85 -58.30 -34.04
CA MET A 1 44.99 -58.63 -32.87
C MET A 1 44.68 -57.34 -32.11
N GLY A 2 43.89 -56.45 -32.70
CA GLY A 2 43.59 -55.12 -32.16
C GLY A 2 42.32 -54.63 -32.84
N ASN A 3 41.52 -53.83 -32.14
CA ASN A 3 40.21 -53.27 -32.53
C ASN A 3 38.95 -53.98 -32.03
N LYS A 4 39.02 -55.17 -31.42
CA LYS A 4 37.84 -55.72 -30.71
C LYS A 4 37.49 -54.96 -29.42
N ARG A 5 38.46 -54.27 -28.80
CA ARG A 5 38.26 -53.44 -27.60
C ARG A 5 37.67 -52.06 -27.92
N SER A 6 38.06 -51.42 -29.04
CA SER A 6 37.50 -50.11 -29.43
C SER A 6 36.07 -50.21 -29.98
N PHE A 7 35.70 -51.32 -30.63
CA PHE A 7 34.33 -51.49 -31.14
C PHE A 7 33.30 -51.73 -30.00
N PHE A 8 33.72 -52.41 -28.93
CA PHE A 8 32.89 -52.57 -27.73
C PHE A 8 32.71 -51.25 -26.96
N ILE A 9 33.71 -50.36 -26.97
CA ILE A 9 33.61 -49.03 -26.33
C ILE A 9 32.67 -48.11 -27.13
N LEU A 10 32.70 -48.18 -28.47
CA LEU A 10 31.81 -47.38 -29.32
C LEU A 10 30.34 -47.86 -29.28
N LEU A 11 30.11 -49.16 -29.14
CA LEU A 11 28.75 -49.73 -29.00
C LEU A 11 28.16 -49.50 -27.60
N PHE A 12 28.99 -49.41 -26.55
CA PHE A 12 28.56 -49.05 -25.21
C PHE A 12 28.20 -47.56 -25.09
N LEU A 13 28.80 -46.69 -25.92
CA LEU A 13 28.51 -45.26 -25.98
C LEU A 13 27.19 -44.93 -26.69
N LEU A 14 26.70 -45.81 -27.59
CA LEU A 14 25.38 -45.71 -28.19
C LEU A 14 24.27 -46.32 -27.32
N PHE A 15 24.59 -47.27 -26.43
CA PHE A 15 23.61 -47.82 -25.48
C PHE A 15 23.41 -46.94 -24.24
N PHE A 16 24.40 -46.12 -23.87
CA PHE A 16 24.26 -45.13 -22.79
C PHE A 16 23.45 -43.89 -23.19
N PHE A 17 23.38 -43.56 -24.48
CA PHE A 17 22.58 -42.42 -24.97
C PHE A 17 21.08 -42.72 -25.03
N SER A 18 20.68 -44.00 -25.08
CA SER A 18 19.26 -44.38 -25.17
C SER A 18 18.53 -44.44 -23.83
N SER A 19 19.23 -44.35 -22.70
CA SER A 19 18.61 -44.32 -21.36
C SER A 19 18.48 -42.91 -20.77
N PHE A 20 18.95 -41.88 -21.48
CA PHE A 20 18.85 -40.47 -21.05
C PHE A 20 17.80 -39.70 -21.86
N THR A 21 16.77 -40.38 -22.36
CA THR A 21 15.63 -39.73 -23.02
C THR A 21 14.31 -40.26 -22.49
N GLN A 22 14.20 -40.40 -21.18
CA GLN A 22 12.95 -40.80 -20.55
C GLN A 22 12.77 -40.16 -19.17
N GLU A 23 12.93 -38.84 -19.08
CA GLU A 23 12.59 -38.08 -17.87
C GLU A 23 12.17 -36.65 -18.22
N LEU A 24 11.25 -36.49 -19.19
CA LEU A 24 10.51 -35.23 -19.38
C LEU A 24 9.05 -35.55 -19.77
N ARG A 25 8.39 -36.41 -18.98
CA ARG A 25 6.95 -36.22 -18.78
C ARG A 25 6.82 -35.09 -17.79
N GLY A 26 6.80 -33.86 -18.30
CA GLY A 26 6.35 -32.71 -17.51
C GLY A 26 5.03 -33.11 -16.86
N GLN A 27 5.01 -33.11 -15.53
CA GLN A 27 3.73 -33.14 -14.84
C GLN A 27 2.99 -31.89 -15.33
N GLU A 28 1.85 -32.08 -15.98
CA GLU A 28 0.89 -30.99 -16.17
C GLU A 28 0.51 -30.54 -14.76
N GLU A 29 1.19 -29.53 -14.24
CA GLU A 29 0.72 -28.78 -13.08
C GLU A 29 -0.63 -28.20 -13.49
N LYS A 30 -1.70 -28.92 -13.15
CA LYS A 30 -3.05 -28.39 -13.32
C LYS A 30 -3.11 -27.13 -12.47
N ASP A 31 -3.15 -25.99 -13.14
CA ASP A 31 -3.58 -24.73 -12.56
C ASP A 31 -5.04 -24.93 -12.10
N GLU A 32 -5.23 -25.37 -10.85
CA GLU A 32 -6.55 -25.53 -10.26
C GLU A 32 -7.09 -24.12 -9.99
N ILE A 33 -7.92 -23.66 -10.92
CA ILE A 33 -8.65 -22.40 -10.79
C ILE A 33 -10.01 -22.72 -10.17
N TYR A 34 -10.28 -22.11 -9.02
CA TYR A 34 -11.58 -22.19 -8.37
C TYR A 34 -12.35 -20.88 -8.55
N ILE A 35 -13.66 -20.97 -8.78
CA ILE A 35 -14.52 -19.79 -8.86
C ILE A 35 -15.13 -19.55 -7.48
N ILE A 36 -14.79 -18.42 -6.87
CA ILE A 36 -15.23 -18.03 -5.53
C ILE A 36 -16.77 -18.00 -5.50
N LYS A 37 -17.37 -18.58 -4.46
CA LYS A 37 -18.82 -18.53 -4.21
C LYS A 37 -19.14 -17.56 -3.08
N GLN A 38 -20.40 -17.16 -2.97
CA GLN A 38 -20.86 -16.30 -1.88
C GLN A 38 -20.69 -17.00 -0.53
N GLY A 39 -19.92 -16.38 0.36
CA GLY A 39 -19.58 -16.91 1.69
C GLY A 39 -18.19 -17.55 1.78
N ASP A 40 -17.46 -17.71 0.66
CA ASP A 40 -16.09 -18.20 0.70
C ASP A 40 -15.13 -17.15 1.29
N THR A 41 -14.15 -17.59 2.09
CA THR A 41 -13.05 -16.77 2.60
C THR A 41 -11.71 -17.38 2.17
N LEU A 42 -10.64 -16.58 2.10
CA LEU A 42 -9.30 -17.13 1.85
C LEU A 42 -8.88 -18.16 2.90
N TRP A 43 -9.38 -18.01 4.12
CA TRP A 43 -9.17 -18.94 5.23
C TRP A 43 -9.83 -20.30 4.95
N ASP A 44 -11.10 -20.31 4.57
CA ASP A 44 -11.85 -21.54 4.27
C ASP A 44 -11.34 -22.22 3.01
N LEU A 45 -10.99 -21.44 1.98
CA LEU A 45 -10.36 -21.96 0.76
C LEU A 45 -9.00 -22.58 1.06
N SER A 46 -8.22 -22.00 1.98
CA SER A 46 -6.93 -22.56 2.40
C SER A 46 -7.10 -23.83 3.23
N SER A 47 -8.08 -23.87 4.13
CA SER A 47 -8.41 -25.07 4.88
C SER A 47 -8.86 -26.20 3.96
N LYS A 48 -9.68 -25.90 2.96
CA LYS A 48 -10.28 -26.88 2.05
C LYS A 48 -9.29 -27.40 0.99
N TYR A 49 -8.55 -26.50 0.35
CA TYR A 49 -7.69 -26.85 -0.80
C TYR A 49 -6.22 -27.03 -0.41
N LEU A 50 -5.72 -26.29 0.58
CA LEU A 50 -4.34 -26.42 1.08
C LEU A 50 -4.25 -27.25 2.36
N LYS A 51 -5.36 -27.82 2.85
CA LYS A 51 -5.48 -28.63 4.09
C LYS A 51 -5.01 -27.92 5.38
N ASN A 52 -4.65 -26.65 5.29
CA ASN A 52 -4.14 -25.86 6.39
C ASN A 52 -4.64 -24.42 6.27
N PRO A 53 -5.49 -23.96 7.20
CA PRO A 53 -6.02 -22.60 7.16
C PRO A 53 -4.92 -21.53 7.22
N PHE A 54 -3.80 -21.79 7.89
CA PHE A 54 -2.69 -20.84 8.01
C PHE A 54 -1.93 -20.58 6.70
N HIS A 55 -2.27 -21.28 5.62
CA HIS A 55 -1.71 -21.01 4.29
C HIS A 55 -2.45 -19.93 3.50
N TRP A 56 -3.50 -19.31 4.06
CA TRP A 56 -4.18 -18.19 3.42
C TRP A 56 -3.26 -17.03 2.99
N PRO A 57 -2.17 -16.66 3.70
CA PRO A 57 -1.27 -15.61 3.23
C PRO A 57 -0.50 -16.04 1.99
N LYS A 58 -0.09 -17.33 1.92
CA LYS A 58 0.57 -17.90 0.74
C LYS A 58 -0.40 -17.92 -0.46
N LEU A 59 -1.66 -18.29 -0.21
CA LEU A 59 -2.71 -18.26 -1.23
C LEU A 59 -2.96 -16.83 -1.73
N TRP A 60 -2.95 -15.84 -0.85
CA TRP A 60 -3.07 -14.42 -1.21
C TRP A 60 -1.88 -13.94 -2.06
N GLN A 61 -0.66 -14.28 -1.67
CA GLN A 61 0.55 -13.93 -2.41
C GLN A 61 0.55 -14.46 -3.87
N ARG A 62 -0.08 -15.61 -4.13
CA ARG A 62 -0.22 -16.18 -5.48
C ARG A 62 -1.23 -15.41 -6.36
N ASN A 63 -2.12 -14.66 -5.74
CA ASN A 63 -3.23 -13.97 -6.39
C ASN A 63 -3.06 -12.45 -6.24
N PRO A 64 -2.05 -11.83 -6.89
CA PRO A 64 -1.70 -10.41 -6.69
C PRO A 64 -2.78 -9.44 -7.19
N TYR A 65 -3.77 -9.92 -7.95
CA TYR A 65 -4.95 -9.13 -8.31
C TYR A 65 -5.87 -8.86 -7.11
N ILE A 66 -5.77 -9.66 -6.04
CA ILE A 66 -6.45 -9.42 -4.77
C ILE A 66 -5.60 -8.40 -4.01
N THR A 67 -5.93 -7.12 -4.12
CA THR A 67 -5.17 -6.05 -3.44
C THR A 67 -5.36 -6.04 -1.92
N ASN A 68 -6.51 -6.55 -1.45
CA ASN A 68 -6.82 -6.71 -0.03
C ASN A 68 -7.26 -8.16 0.23
N PRO A 69 -6.61 -8.90 1.15
CA PRO A 69 -6.95 -10.29 1.42
C PRO A 69 -8.40 -10.52 1.85
N HIS A 70 -9.06 -9.49 2.40
CA HIS A 70 -10.46 -9.57 2.84
C HIS A 70 -11.47 -9.30 1.71
N TRP A 71 -11.02 -8.84 0.53
CA TRP A 71 -11.89 -8.49 -0.59
C TRP A 71 -11.82 -9.54 -1.70
N ILE A 72 -12.36 -10.72 -1.40
CA ILE A 72 -12.64 -11.72 -2.41
C ILE A 72 -14.14 -11.71 -2.72
N TYR A 73 -14.52 -11.69 -3.99
CA TYR A 73 -15.93 -11.63 -4.40
C TYR A 73 -16.36 -12.88 -5.17
N PRO A 74 -17.65 -13.26 -5.05
CA PRO A 74 -18.21 -14.37 -5.81
C PRO A 74 -18.04 -14.17 -7.32
N GLY A 75 -17.75 -15.25 -8.03
CA GLY A 75 -17.53 -15.26 -9.48
C GLY A 75 -16.08 -14.97 -9.91
N HIS A 76 -15.19 -14.54 -9.01
CA HIS A 76 -13.78 -14.36 -9.36
C HIS A 76 -13.01 -15.69 -9.34
N PRO A 77 -12.14 -15.94 -10.34
CA PRO A 77 -11.23 -17.08 -10.31
C PRO A 77 -10.14 -16.87 -9.26
N ILE A 78 -9.79 -17.90 -8.51
CA ILE A 78 -8.63 -17.96 -7.59
C ILE A 78 -7.73 -19.12 -7.96
N ARG A 79 -6.42 -18.87 -8.00
CA ARG A 79 -5.42 -19.90 -8.32
C ARG A 79 -5.03 -20.64 -7.04
N LEU A 80 -5.23 -21.96 -7.03
CA LEU A 80 -5.00 -22.82 -5.86
C LEU A 80 -3.70 -23.64 -5.90
N SER A 81 -3.01 -23.72 -7.04
CA SER A 81 -1.94 -24.71 -7.20
C SER A 81 -0.78 -24.54 -6.22
N PRO A 82 -0.28 -25.65 -5.64
CA PRO A 82 0.90 -25.64 -4.79
C PRO A 82 2.11 -25.11 -5.55
N ILE A 83 2.94 -24.32 -4.86
CA ILE A 83 4.33 -24.15 -5.29
C ILE A 83 5.05 -25.39 -4.74
N GLU A 84 5.67 -26.19 -5.60
CA GLU A 84 6.68 -27.13 -5.14
C GLU A 84 7.69 -26.34 -4.31
N GLU A 85 7.71 -26.60 -3.01
CA GLU A 85 8.72 -26.04 -2.13
C GLU A 85 10.07 -26.60 -2.62
N LYS A 86 10.79 -25.85 -3.45
CA LYS A 86 12.24 -26.04 -3.60
C LYS A 86 12.81 -25.85 -2.21
N LYS A 87 13.05 -26.98 -1.56
CA LYS A 87 13.64 -27.19 -0.25
C LYS A 87 14.86 -26.27 -0.11
N LYS A 88 14.66 -25.11 0.51
CA LYS A 88 15.76 -24.27 0.98
C LYS A 88 16.26 -24.96 2.25
N GLU A 89 17.53 -25.32 2.21
CA GLU A 89 18.24 -26.06 3.25
C GLU A 89 17.97 -25.52 4.66
N GLU A 90 17.87 -26.49 5.57
CA GLU A 90 17.56 -26.37 6.99
C GLU A 90 18.62 -25.52 7.74
N ALA A 91 18.15 -24.65 8.63
CA ALA A 91 18.89 -24.23 9.81
C ALA A 91 18.09 -24.67 11.06
N PRO A 92 18.75 -25.18 12.11
CA PRO A 92 18.16 -26.15 13.03
C PRO A 92 17.17 -25.57 14.04
N LYS A 93 16.19 -26.42 14.39
CA LYS A 93 15.22 -26.25 15.49
C LYS A 93 15.92 -26.32 16.85
N ILE A 94 15.66 -25.36 17.73
CA ILE A 94 15.84 -25.55 19.18
C ILE A 94 14.53 -26.08 19.75
N VAL A 95 14.65 -27.19 20.47
CA VAL A 95 13.59 -28.03 21.04
C VAL A 95 12.89 -27.30 22.19
N ILE A 96 11.56 -27.35 22.21
CA ILE A 96 10.71 -26.98 23.34
C ILE A 96 10.36 -28.29 24.07
N GLU A 97 10.70 -28.39 25.36
CA GLU A 97 10.17 -29.41 26.27
C GLU A 97 8.93 -28.87 27.02
N GLU A 98 7.96 -29.77 27.26
CA GLU A 98 6.59 -29.48 27.67
C GLU A 98 6.33 -29.52 29.19
N LYS A 99 5.44 -28.60 29.67
CA LYS A 99 4.32 -28.75 30.66
C LYS A 99 4.59 -29.20 32.12
N PRO A 100 3.63 -29.01 33.09
CA PRO A 100 2.27 -28.40 33.02
C PRO A 100 1.83 -27.43 34.17
N LYS A 101 0.71 -26.72 33.89
CA LYS A 101 -0.37 -26.09 34.72
C LYS A 101 -0.19 -25.86 36.24
N GLU A 102 -0.48 -24.64 36.72
CA GLU A 102 -1.68 -24.34 37.57
C GLU A 102 -1.97 -22.84 37.84
N GLU A 103 -3.28 -22.55 37.94
CA GLU A 103 -4.05 -21.50 38.63
C GLU A 103 -3.61 -20.04 38.89
N VAL A 104 -4.39 -19.14 38.28
CA VAL A 104 -5.11 -17.95 38.83
C VAL A 104 -4.65 -17.34 40.16
N LYS A 105 -4.29 -16.04 40.16
CA LYS A 105 -4.93 -14.94 40.95
C LYS A 105 -4.24 -13.58 40.74
N GLN A 106 -5.06 -12.53 40.61
CA GLN A 106 -4.67 -11.11 40.74
C GLN A 106 -4.25 -10.81 42.20
N PRO A 107 -3.36 -9.83 42.43
CA PRO A 107 -3.77 -8.56 43.04
C PRO A 107 -3.01 -7.36 42.41
N GLU A 108 -3.62 -6.19 42.20
CA GLU A 108 -4.00 -5.13 43.14
C GLU A 108 -2.84 -4.26 43.67
N ILE A 109 -3.07 -2.96 43.49
CA ILE A 109 -2.23 -1.76 43.66
C ILE A 109 -1.57 -1.69 45.04
N LYS A 110 -0.27 -1.33 45.09
CA LYS A 110 0.28 -0.55 46.21
C LYS A 110 1.23 0.56 45.75
N GLU A 111 0.76 1.76 46.03
CA GLU A 111 1.43 3.05 46.05
C GLU A 111 2.62 3.03 47.02
N VAL A 112 3.81 3.49 46.60
CA VAL A 112 4.87 3.91 47.53
C VAL A 112 5.52 5.19 46.99
N LYS A 113 5.39 6.25 47.77
CA LYS A 113 6.00 7.57 47.59
C LYS A 113 7.20 7.69 48.54
N LYS A 114 8.33 8.14 47.97
CA LYS A 114 9.51 8.85 48.51
C LYS A 114 10.12 8.46 49.88
N GLU A 115 11.43 8.22 49.86
CA GLU A 115 12.51 9.04 50.48
C GLU A 115 13.86 8.42 50.07
N GLU A 116 14.63 9.05 49.16
CA GLU A 116 15.73 9.99 49.41
C GLU A 116 17.01 9.33 49.96
N ILE A 117 17.91 8.94 49.04
CA ILE A 117 19.35 8.79 49.32
C ILE A 117 20.07 9.73 48.36
N ILE A 118 20.64 10.77 48.95
CA ILE A 118 21.53 11.73 48.30
C ILE A 118 22.85 11.00 48.04
N GLU A 119 23.11 10.63 46.79
CA GLU A 119 24.44 10.26 46.35
C GLU A 119 24.91 11.30 45.32
N LYS A 120 25.92 12.08 45.70
CA LYS A 120 26.55 13.11 44.85
C LYS A 120 27.17 12.43 43.63
N LYS A 121 26.46 12.48 42.50
CA LYS A 121 27.03 12.16 41.19
C LYS A 121 28.11 13.20 40.84
N PRO A 122 29.32 12.80 40.41
CA PRO A 122 30.28 13.71 39.78
C PRO A 122 29.61 14.40 38.58
N PRO A 123 30.01 15.63 38.20
CA PRO A 123 29.43 16.31 37.04
C PRO A 123 29.70 15.46 35.79
N GLU A 124 28.68 14.70 35.39
CA GLU A 124 28.67 13.98 34.14
C GLU A 124 28.56 15.05 33.06
N VAL A 125 29.71 15.35 32.47
CA VAL A 125 29.93 16.14 31.27
C VAL A 125 28.69 16.06 30.39
N MET A 126 28.06 17.22 30.15
CA MET A 126 27.00 17.38 29.17
C MET A 126 27.48 16.74 27.86
N LYS A 127 27.05 15.50 27.61
CA LYS A 127 27.03 14.96 26.26
C LYS A 127 26.03 15.85 25.56
N GLU A 128 26.53 16.72 24.70
CA GLU A 128 25.72 17.43 23.73
C GLU A 128 24.89 16.37 22.99
N GLU A 129 23.64 16.20 23.41
CA GLU A 129 22.67 15.47 22.63
C GLU A 129 22.55 16.23 21.32
N LYS A 130 23.08 15.65 20.23
CA LYS A 130 22.81 16.10 18.87
C LYS A 130 21.33 16.46 18.80
N PRO A 131 20.95 17.64 18.26
CA PRO A 131 19.56 18.03 18.17
C PRO A 131 18.79 16.86 17.58
N LYS A 132 17.87 16.27 18.37
CA LYS A 132 16.87 15.36 17.81
C LYS A 132 16.24 16.16 16.69
N GLU A 133 16.39 15.71 15.44
CA GLU A 133 15.66 16.28 14.32
C GLU A 133 14.20 16.36 14.76
N LEU A 134 13.74 17.57 15.04
CA LEU A 134 12.35 17.82 15.32
C LEU A 134 11.66 17.39 14.03
N LYS A 135 10.99 16.24 14.06
CA LYS A 135 10.06 15.88 12.99
C LYS A 135 9.20 17.13 12.80
N PRO A 136 9.15 17.71 11.59
CA PRO A 136 8.42 18.94 11.38
C PRO A 136 7.03 18.73 11.97
N LEU A 137 6.61 19.61 12.86
CA LEU A 137 5.26 19.59 13.41
C LEU A 137 4.32 19.73 12.20
N ILE A 138 3.76 18.62 11.74
CA ILE A 138 2.82 18.61 10.64
C ILE A 138 1.51 19.10 11.24
N PHE A 139 1.10 20.32 10.90
CA PHE A 139 -0.22 20.85 11.22
C PHE A 139 -1.11 20.69 9.98
N PRO A 140 -1.98 19.67 9.90
CA PRO A 140 -2.87 19.48 8.76
C PRO A 140 -3.73 20.71 8.47
N GLU A 141 -4.05 21.51 9.49
CA GLU A 141 -4.83 22.75 9.40
C GLU A 141 -4.14 23.82 8.57
N ILE A 142 -2.80 23.88 8.58
CA ILE A 142 -2.04 24.82 7.75
C ILE A 142 -2.09 24.41 6.29
N ARG A 143 -2.12 23.10 6.01
CA ARG A 143 -2.15 22.53 4.65
C ARG A 143 -3.52 22.66 3.99
N SER A 144 -4.58 22.65 4.80
CA SER A 144 -5.97 22.88 4.35
C SER A 144 -6.38 24.35 4.34
N ALA A 145 -5.62 25.22 5.02
CA ALA A 145 -5.77 26.66 4.96
C ALA A 145 -5.43 27.15 3.54
N GLY A 146 -6.43 27.15 2.67
CA GLY A 146 -6.27 27.65 1.31
C GLY A 146 -6.07 29.17 1.26
N PHE A 147 -6.39 29.79 0.12
CA PHE A 147 -6.00 31.18 -0.16
C PHE A 147 -7.20 32.06 -0.51
N ILE A 148 -7.01 33.37 -0.39
CA ILE A 148 -7.98 34.38 -0.83
C ILE A 148 -7.38 35.08 -2.06
N SER A 149 -8.16 35.16 -3.14
CA SER A 149 -7.76 35.90 -4.34
C SER A 149 -8.81 36.95 -4.71
N ASP A 150 -8.36 38.11 -5.17
CA ASP A 150 -9.20 39.15 -5.75
C ASP A 150 -9.81 38.70 -7.10
N LYS A 151 -9.09 37.86 -7.84
CA LYS A 151 -9.47 37.31 -9.15
C LYS A 151 -10.10 35.92 -9.03
N GLU A 152 -10.92 35.58 -10.02
CA GLU A 152 -11.48 34.23 -10.13
C GLU A 152 -10.40 33.28 -10.65
N TYR A 153 -10.08 32.26 -9.85
CA TYR A 153 -9.07 31.25 -10.18
C TYR A 153 -9.76 29.93 -10.48
N LYS A 154 -9.80 29.56 -11.76
CA LYS A 154 -10.52 28.37 -12.26
C LYS A 154 -9.67 27.11 -12.25
N GLY A 155 -8.40 27.21 -11.87
CA GLY A 155 -7.43 26.11 -11.94
C GLY A 155 -7.16 25.67 -13.39
N ILE A 156 -6.55 24.50 -13.52
CA ILE A 156 -6.18 23.86 -14.79
C ILE A 156 -7.04 22.65 -15.12
N GLY A 157 -8.02 22.31 -14.27
CA GLY A 157 -8.85 21.14 -14.44
C GLY A 157 -9.98 21.05 -13.44
N ILE A 158 -10.84 20.05 -13.64
CA ILE A 158 -12.00 19.76 -12.81
C ILE A 158 -12.11 18.26 -12.50
N VAL A 159 -12.62 17.92 -11.33
CA VAL A 159 -13.03 16.56 -10.97
C VAL A 159 -14.37 16.26 -11.63
N LEU A 160 -14.41 15.20 -12.43
CA LEU A 160 -15.62 14.79 -13.16
C LEU A 160 -16.46 13.81 -12.36
N ASP A 161 -15.84 12.75 -11.84
CA ASP A 161 -16.56 11.70 -11.10
C ASP A 161 -15.58 10.75 -10.39
N SER A 162 -16.13 9.84 -9.60
CA SER A 162 -15.39 8.71 -9.06
C SER A 162 -15.45 7.51 -10.01
N LYS A 163 -14.39 6.71 -10.06
CA LYS A 163 -14.42 5.39 -10.73
C LYS A 163 -15.50 4.46 -10.16
N GLU A 164 -15.81 4.61 -8.88
CA GLU A 164 -16.82 3.81 -8.18
C GLU A 164 -18.20 4.49 -8.14
N GLY A 165 -18.37 5.66 -8.77
CA GLY A 165 -19.64 6.40 -8.78
C GLY A 165 -20.04 6.99 -7.41
N LYS A 166 -19.07 7.22 -6.52
CA LYS A 166 -19.29 7.86 -5.22
C LYS A 166 -19.52 9.37 -5.37
N ASN A 167 -20.48 9.90 -4.60
CA ASN A 167 -20.72 11.34 -4.51
C ASN A 167 -19.66 12.08 -3.67
N LEU A 168 -19.18 11.41 -2.62
CA LEU A 168 -18.14 11.92 -1.73
C LEU A 168 -16.93 11.01 -1.84
N MET A 169 -15.80 11.61 -2.16
CA MET A 169 -14.54 10.90 -2.38
C MET A 169 -13.53 11.31 -1.31
N SER A 170 -12.68 10.36 -0.94
CA SER A 170 -11.72 10.48 0.15
C SER A 170 -10.37 9.83 -0.24
N THR A 171 -9.43 9.83 0.70
CA THR A 171 -8.11 9.21 0.50
C THR A 171 -8.21 7.77 0.00
N GLY A 172 -7.47 7.45 -1.05
CA GLY A 172 -7.43 6.13 -1.66
C GLY A 172 -8.44 5.93 -2.80
N ASP A 173 -9.47 6.78 -2.92
CA ASP A 173 -10.43 6.70 -4.02
C ASP A 173 -9.78 7.06 -5.36
N ILE A 174 -10.39 6.56 -6.43
CA ILE A 174 -9.96 6.83 -7.80
C ILE A 174 -10.93 7.81 -8.45
N LEU A 175 -10.38 8.90 -8.99
CA LEU A 175 -11.09 10.01 -9.61
C LEU A 175 -10.86 10.06 -11.11
N TYR A 176 -11.88 10.50 -11.83
CA TYR A 176 -11.76 10.98 -13.20
C TYR A 176 -11.60 12.50 -13.22
N ILE A 177 -10.59 12.95 -13.92
CA ILE A 177 -10.16 14.35 -13.98
C ILE A 177 -10.13 14.80 -15.44
N ALA A 178 -10.71 15.96 -15.71
CA ALA A 178 -10.57 16.66 -16.99
C ALA A 178 -9.65 17.86 -16.82
N PHE A 179 -8.58 17.93 -17.60
CA PHE A 179 -7.72 19.10 -17.65
C PHE A 179 -8.13 20.03 -18.80
N LYS A 180 -7.95 21.33 -18.57
CA LYS A 180 -8.19 22.42 -19.51
C LYS A 180 -6.88 23.20 -19.72
N THR A 181 -5.81 22.49 -20.03
CA THR A 181 -4.49 23.08 -20.31
C THR A 181 -3.91 22.52 -21.60
N THR A 182 -3.05 23.32 -22.23
CA THR A 182 -2.26 22.93 -23.40
C THR A 182 -0.92 22.32 -22.99
N GLU A 183 -0.55 22.44 -21.71
CA GLU A 183 0.69 21.88 -21.18
C GLU A 183 0.65 20.34 -21.13
N PRO A 184 1.79 19.66 -21.39
CA PRO A 184 1.86 18.22 -21.30
C PRO A 184 1.70 17.77 -19.83
N ILE A 185 0.76 16.88 -19.60
CA ILE A 185 0.48 16.29 -18.29
C ILE A 185 1.11 14.90 -18.23
N LEU A 186 1.97 14.64 -17.26
CA LEU A 186 2.65 13.35 -17.11
C LEU A 186 1.93 12.47 -16.08
N ILE A 187 1.91 11.17 -16.37
CA ILE A 187 1.42 10.18 -15.42
C ILE A 187 2.40 10.10 -14.25
N GLY A 188 1.88 10.06 -13.03
CA GLY A 188 2.65 10.11 -11.79
C GLY A 188 2.77 11.51 -11.18
N ASP A 189 2.41 12.56 -11.92
CA ASP A 189 2.39 13.93 -11.41
C ASP A 189 1.35 14.10 -10.30
N LYS A 190 1.68 14.96 -9.35
CA LYS A 190 0.82 15.31 -8.23
C LYS A 190 0.09 16.62 -8.50
N TYR A 191 -1.18 16.65 -8.10
CA TYR A 191 -2.03 17.82 -8.21
C TYR A 191 -2.77 18.06 -6.90
N THR A 192 -3.14 19.31 -6.68
CA THR A 192 -3.94 19.73 -5.52
C THR A 192 -5.36 20.03 -5.97
N ILE A 193 -6.32 19.47 -5.26
CA ILE A 193 -7.75 19.74 -5.41
C ILE A 193 -8.12 20.87 -4.46
N PHE A 194 -8.84 21.85 -4.98
CA PHE A 194 -9.33 22.99 -4.21
C PHE A 194 -10.76 23.34 -4.62
N ARG A 195 -11.49 23.97 -3.70
CA ARG A 195 -12.87 24.39 -3.91
C ARG A 195 -13.02 25.87 -3.68
N GLN A 196 -13.67 26.55 -4.62
CA GLN A 196 -14.15 27.90 -4.40
C GLN A 196 -15.27 27.88 -3.36
N THR A 197 -15.13 28.68 -2.31
CA THR A 197 -16.15 28.85 -1.28
C THR A 197 -16.87 30.18 -1.49
N GLU A 198 -16.75 31.08 -0.53
CA GLU A 198 -17.51 32.33 -0.51
C GLU A 198 -16.68 33.53 -0.95
N THR A 199 -17.38 34.57 -1.41
CA THR A 199 -16.78 35.88 -1.60
C THR A 199 -16.69 36.58 -0.25
N ILE A 200 -15.47 36.79 0.23
CA ILE A 200 -15.19 37.51 1.45
C ILE A 200 -15.43 39.00 1.23
N ARG A 201 -16.23 39.60 2.11
CA ARG A 201 -16.51 41.03 2.15
C ARG A 201 -16.07 41.60 3.49
N HIS A 202 -15.65 42.85 3.48
CA HIS A 202 -15.29 43.53 4.72
C HIS A 202 -16.53 43.62 5.63
N PRO A 203 -16.43 43.25 6.93
CA PRO A 203 -17.59 43.14 7.81
C PRO A 203 -18.36 44.46 7.95
N VAL A 204 -17.61 45.57 8.10
CA VAL A 204 -18.14 46.94 8.24
C VAL A 204 -18.43 47.60 6.89
N THR A 205 -17.43 47.78 6.02
CA THR A 205 -17.56 48.55 4.77
C THR A 205 -18.29 47.82 3.64
N LYS A 206 -18.59 46.53 3.78
CA LYS A 206 -19.21 45.64 2.76
C LYS A 206 -18.49 45.55 1.41
N LYS A 207 -17.33 46.20 1.26
CA LYS A 207 -16.49 46.11 0.06
C LYS A 207 -16.01 44.67 -0.15
N LYS A 208 -16.02 44.21 -1.41
CA LYS A 208 -15.47 42.90 -1.80
C LYS A 208 -13.96 42.88 -1.53
N ILE A 209 -13.51 41.91 -0.73
CA ILE A 209 -12.08 41.66 -0.45
C ILE A 209 -11.55 40.65 -1.46
N GLY A 210 -12.28 39.55 -1.69
CA GLY A 210 -11.86 38.50 -2.60
C GLY A 210 -12.73 37.26 -2.51
N ILE A 211 -12.31 36.18 -3.16
CA ILE A 211 -12.92 34.87 -3.15
C ILE A 211 -12.01 33.93 -2.36
N LYS A 212 -12.57 33.19 -1.42
CA LYS A 212 -11.82 32.20 -0.63
C LYS A 212 -11.83 30.85 -1.33
N TYR A 213 -10.67 30.23 -1.45
CA TYR A 213 -10.47 28.89 -1.96
C TYR A 213 -9.93 28.01 -0.85
N ASN A 214 -10.54 26.86 -0.61
CA ASN A 214 -10.07 25.88 0.36
C ASN A 214 -9.35 24.74 -0.35
N ILE A 215 -8.26 24.23 0.25
CA ILE A 215 -7.56 23.04 -0.24
C ILE A 215 -8.31 21.82 0.30
N ILE A 216 -8.78 20.97 -0.60
CA ILE A 216 -9.61 19.80 -0.26
C ILE A 216 -8.74 18.54 -0.17
N GLY A 217 -7.73 18.41 -1.02
CA GLY A 217 -6.87 17.23 -1.02
C GLY A 217 -5.79 17.25 -2.09
N ASN A 218 -4.99 16.19 -2.12
CA ASN A 218 -3.93 15.97 -3.10
C ASN A 218 -4.18 14.64 -3.82
N VAL A 219 -3.89 14.63 -5.11
CA VAL A 219 -4.07 13.47 -5.98
C VAL A 219 -2.82 13.21 -6.80
N GLN A 220 -2.63 11.95 -7.18
CA GLN A 220 -1.57 11.53 -8.09
C GLN A 220 -2.18 10.90 -9.32
N LEU A 221 -1.75 11.32 -10.52
CA LEU A 221 -2.21 10.72 -11.77
C LEU A 221 -1.69 9.30 -11.91
N ILE A 222 -2.58 8.37 -12.23
CA ILE A 222 -2.26 6.94 -12.40
C ILE A 222 -2.32 6.49 -13.86
N ASP A 223 -3.25 7.06 -14.65
CA ASP A 223 -3.44 6.65 -16.03
C ASP A 223 -4.20 7.73 -16.83
N LYS A 224 -4.24 7.58 -18.14
CA LYS A 224 -5.02 8.41 -19.06
C LYS A 224 -5.90 7.53 -19.93
N TYR A 225 -7.21 7.84 -19.98
CA TYR A 225 -8.16 7.15 -20.82
C TYR A 225 -8.93 8.15 -21.70
N GLY A 226 -8.62 8.17 -23.00
CA GLY A 226 -9.18 9.14 -23.93
C GLY A 226 -8.82 10.58 -23.55
N ASP A 227 -9.84 11.40 -23.30
CA ASP A 227 -9.69 12.82 -22.94
C ASP A 227 -9.63 13.08 -21.43
N PHE A 228 -9.77 12.04 -20.61
CA PHE A 228 -9.77 12.15 -19.15
C PHE A 228 -8.60 11.42 -18.52
N PHE A 229 -8.16 11.91 -17.37
CA PHE A 229 -7.10 11.32 -16.57
C PHE A 229 -7.71 10.63 -15.38
N THR A 230 -7.12 9.51 -15.00
CA THR A 230 -7.46 8.78 -13.79
C THR A 230 -6.44 9.15 -12.73
N ALA A 231 -6.89 9.54 -11.55
CA ALA A 231 -6.03 9.92 -10.44
C ALA A 231 -6.43 9.19 -9.16
N LYS A 232 -5.45 8.85 -8.33
CA LYS A 232 -5.66 8.30 -7.00
C LYS A 232 -5.53 9.42 -5.97
N VAL A 233 -6.48 9.51 -5.04
CA VAL A 233 -6.39 10.46 -3.93
C VAL A 233 -5.30 10.01 -2.97
N THR A 234 -4.27 10.83 -2.80
CA THR A 234 -3.15 10.57 -1.89
C THR A 234 -3.41 11.13 -0.50
N GLU A 235 -4.02 12.31 -0.42
CA GLU A 235 -4.38 12.97 0.84
C GLU A 235 -5.74 13.66 0.68
N SER A 236 -6.59 13.60 1.70
CA SER A 236 -7.88 14.27 1.74
C SER A 236 -7.96 15.05 3.05
N PHE A 237 -8.12 16.37 2.95
CA PHE A 237 -8.35 17.26 4.09
C PHE A 237 -9.85 17.50 4.32
N ASP A 238 -10.64 17.43 3.25
CA ASP A 238 -12.10 17.50 3.27
C ASP A 238 -12.67 16.54 2.20
N ALA A 239 -13.99 16.37 2.17
CA ALA A 239 -14.67 15.51 1.20
C ALA A 239 -14.59 16.11 -0.22
N ILE A 240 -13.99 15.36 -1.13
CA ILE A 240 -13.88 15.71 -2.54
C ILE A 240 -15.22 15.42 -3.21
N VAL A 241 -15.68 16.33 -4.06
CA VAL A 241 -16.93 16.19 -4.83
C VAL A 241 -16.71 16.50 -6.30
N LYS A 242 -17.67 16.07 -7.12
CA LYS A 242 -17.73 16.43 -8.53
C LYS A 242 -17.77 17.94 -8.71
N GLY A 243 -16.93 18.45 -9.61
CA GLY A 243 -16.81 19.88 -9.90
C GLY A 243 -15.70 20.59 -9.13
N ASP A 244 -15.00 19.92 -8.21
CA ASP A 244 -13.84 20.50 -7.55
C ASP A 244 -12.73 20.83 -8.56
N LEU A 245 -12.00 21.91 -8.28
CA LEU A 245 -11.00 22.47 -9.18
C LEU A 245 -9.61 21.88 -8.90
N ILE A 246 -8.77 21.87 -9.92
CA ILE A 246 -7.45 21.24 -9.86
C ILE A 246 -6.37 22.23 -10.22
N GLN A 247 -5.27 22.21 -9.46
CA GLN A 247 -4.06 23.01 -9.71
C GLN A 247 -2.80 22.16 -9.55
N PRO A 248 -1.66 22.57 -10.13
CA PRO A 248 -0.38 21.92 -9.88
C PRO A 248 -0.07 21.82 -8.39
N TYR A 249 0.54 20.72 -7.96
CA TYR A 249 0.91 20.52 -6.56
C TYR A 249 1.95 21.55 -6.11
N LEU A 250 1.60 22.36 -5.11
CA LEU A 250 2.51 23.30 -4.47
C LEU A 250 3.20 22.56 -3.31
N LYS A 251 4.49 22.25 -3.47
CA LYS A 251 5.29 21.72 -2.37
C LYS A 251 5.45 22.81 -1.31
N GLU A 252 4.82 22.61 -0.17
CA GLU A 252 5.02 23.45 1.00
C GLU A 252 6.50 23.43 1.40
N LYS A 253 7.15 24.59 1.34
CA LYS A 253 8.44 24.81 1.97
C LYS A 253 8.19 25.23 3.40
N MET A 254 8.20 24.27 4.32
CA MET A 254 8.29 24.58 5.75
C MET A 254 9.76 24.87 6.08
N GLU A 255 10.28 26.01 5.61
CA GLU A 255 11.57 26.52 6.07
C GLU A 255 11.31 27.40 7.29
N VAL A 256 11.66 26.89 8.48
CA VAL A 256 11.83 27.73 9.67
C VAL A 256 13.27 28.23 9.61
N GLN A 257 13.46 29.51 9.26
CA GLN A 257 14.76 30.19 9.35
C GLN A 257 15.07 30.57 10.80
#